data_AF-A0A0F9RDD6-F1
#
_entry.id   AF-A0A0F9RDD6-F1
#
_cell.length_a   1.000
_cell.length_b   1.000
_cell.length_c   1.000
_cell.angle_alpha   90.00
_cell.angle_beta   90.00
_cell.angle_gamma   90.00
#
_symmetry.space_group_name_H-M   'P 1'
#
loop_
_entity.id
_entity.type
_entity.pdbx_description
1 polymer ?
#
loop_
_entity_poly.entity_id
_entity_poly.type
_entity_poly.pdbx_seq_one_letter_code
_entity_poly.pdbx_strand_id
1 'polypeptide(L)' 'MTYFDYQADNLYAENVSVSAIAEQFGTPSYIYSRKALEQHWLAF' A
#
# COMPACT_ATOMS: atom_id res chain seq x y z
N MET A 1 2.64 -12.10 1.50
CA MET A 1 3.56 -11.00 1.84
C MET A 1 2.92 -9.73 1.33
N THR A 2 2.95 -8.71 2.17
CA THR A 2 2.29 -7.39 2.09
C THR A 2 2.03 -6.93 0.67
N TYR A 3 0.81 -6.44 0.40
CA TYR A 3 0.35 -5.78 -0.82
C TYR A 3 1.10 -4.45 -1.11
N PHE A 4 2.37 -4.40 -0.76
CA PHE A 4 3.31 -3.33 -0.92
C PHE A 4 4.49 -3.91 -1.68
N ASP A 5 4.48 -3.70 -3.00
CA ASP A 5 5.44 -4.30 -3.91
C ASP A 5 6.24 -3.21 -4.61
N TYR A 6 7.51 -3.50 -4.85
CA TYR A 6 8.35 -2.64 -5.69
C TYR A 6 8.19 -3.05 -7.15
N GLN A 7 7.86 -2.07 -8.00
CA GLN A 7 7.87 -2.21 -9.45
C GLN A 7 8.78 -1.13 -10.04
N ALA A 8 9.87 -1.56 -10.69
CA ALA A 8 10.84 -0.64 -11.30
C ALA A 8 11.25 0.51 -10.35
N ASP A 9 11.75 0.14 -9.16
CA ASP A 9 12.18 1.04 -8.07
C ASP A 9 11.10 1.94 -7.44
N ASN A 10 9.83 1.81 -7.87
CA ASN A 10 8.72 2.53 -7.29
C ASN A 10 7.94 1.60 -6.34
N LEU A 11 7.64 2.10 -5.15
CA LEU A 11 6.82 1.37 -4.17
C LEU A 11 5.34 1.56 -4.50
N TYR A 12 4.60 0.46 -4.63
CA TYR A 12 3.17 0.45 -4.87
C TYR A 12 2.44 -0.17 -3.70
N ALA A 13 1.38 0.49 -3.24
CA ALA A 13 0.34 -0.10 -2.39
C ALA A 13 -0.76 -0.64 -3.30
N GLU A 14 -0.81 -1.97 -3.45
CA GLU A 14 -1.63 -2.66 -4.44
C GLU A 14 -1.34 -2.17 -5.88
N ASN A 15 -2.27 -1.42 -6.49
CA ASN A 15 -2.13 -0.83 -7.83
C ASN A 15 -1.88 0.69 -7.78
N VAL A 16 -1.59 1.26 -6.61
CA VAL A 16 -1.42 2.70 -6.43
C VAL A 16 0.00 3.00 -5.97
N SER A 17 0.71 3.88 -6.66
CA SER A 17 2.07 4.27 -6.27
C SER A 17 2.05 5.04 -4.94
N VAL A 18 2.90 4.64 -4.00
CA VAL A 18 3.07 5.32 -2.71
C VAL A 18 3.50 6.77 -2.89
N SER A 19 4.35 7.06 -3.88
CA SER A 19 4.77 8.42 -4.21
C SER A 19 3.59 9.33 -4.57
N ALA A 20 2.65 8.87 -5.41
CA ALA A 20 1.45 9.65 -5.74
C ALA A 20 0.55 9.89 -4.52
N ILE A 21 0.45 8.93 -3.60
CA ILE A 21 -0.30 9.11 -2.34
C ILE A 21 0.38 10.17 -1.49
N ALA A 22 1.71 10.12 -1.37
CA ALA A 22 2.49 11.11 -0.62
C ALA A 22 2.38 12.52 -1.24
N GLU A 23 2.34 12.64 -2.57
CA GLU A 23 2.11 13.93 -3.26
C GLU A 23 0.70 14.47 -3.02
N GLN A 24 -0.31 13.59 -3.07
CA GLN A 24 -1.71 14.00 -2.92
C GLN A 24 -2.08 14.38 -1.48
N PHE A 25 -1.57 13.64 -0.49
CA PHE A 25 -1.98 13.77 0.92
C PHE A 25 -0.89 14.36 1.83
N GLY A 26 0.33 14.52 1.33
CA GLY A 26 1.47 15.01 2.10
C GLY A 26 2.08 13.94 3.02
N THR A 27 3.17 14.33 3.70
CA THR A 27 3.90 13.49 4.65
C THR A 27 3.98 14.13 6.03
N PRO A 28 3.88 13.35 7.13
CA PRO A 28 3.76 11.89 7.16
C PRO A 28 2.33 11.41 6.89
N SER A 29 2.19 10.36 6.08
CA SER A 29 0.92 9.68 5.80
C SER A 29 1.03 8.18 6.07
N TYR A 30 -0.03 7.59 6.64
CA TYR A 30 -0.13 6.15 6.87
C TYR A 30 -0.95 5.51 5.75
N ILE A 31 -0.40 4.47 5.12
CA ILE A 31 -1.03 3.77 4.00
C ILE A 31 -1.35 2.35 4.44
N TYR A 32 -2.60 1.94 4.29
CA TYR A 32 -3.08 0.59 4.61
C TYR A 32 -3.67 -0.05 3.35
N SER A 33 -3.42 -1.35 3.18
CA SER A 33 -4.07 -2.14 2.12
C SER A 33 -5.32 -2.81 2.68
N ARG A 34 -6.44 -2.65 1.98
CA ARG A 34 -7.70 -3.29 2.34
C ARG A 34 -7.60 -4.81 2.21
N LYS A 35 -7.00 -5.30 1.11
CA LYS A 35 -6.84 -6.74 0.88
C LYS A 35 -5.93 -7.39 1.92
N ALA A 36 -4.91 -6.67 2.42
CA ALA A 36 -4.08 -7.15 3.52
C ALA A 36 -4.90 -7.44 4.76
N LEU A 37 -5.78 -6.51 5.13
CA LEU A 37 -6.66 -6.63 6.29
C LEU A 37 -7.70 -7.75 6.09
N GLU A 38 -8.33 -7.81 4.92
CA GLU A 38 -9.32 -8.85 4.60
C GLU A 38 -8.71 -10.25 4.60
N GLN A 39 -7.54 -10.43 3.99
CA GLN A 39 -6.86 -11.72 3.96
C GLN A 39 -6.45 -12.19 5.36
N HIS A 40 -5.94 -11.28 6.19
CA HIS A 40 -5.59 -11.63 7.57
C HIS A 40 -6.82 -11.96 8.41
N TRP A 41 -7.95 -11.29 8.16
CA TRP A 41 -9.21 -11.60 8.84
C TRP A 41 -9.78 -12.95 8.42
N LEU A 42 -9.74 -13.28 7.13
CA LEU A 42 -10.23 -14.57 6.60
C LEU A 42 -9.34 -15.77 6.94
N ALA A 43 -8.06 -15.54 7.22
CA ALA A 43 -7.10 -16.58 7.59
C ALA A 43 -7.17 -16.96 9.08
N PHE A 44 -7.96 -16.22 9.88
CA PHE A 44 -8.19 -16.46 11.30
C PHE A 44 -9.43 -17.34 11.50
#